data_AF-A0A0G1QVG4-F1
#
_entry.id   AF-A0A0G1QVG4-F1
#
_cell.length_a   1.000
_cell.length_b   1.000
_cell.length_c   1.000
_cell.angle_alpha   90.00
_cell.angle_beta   90.00
_cell.angle_gamma   90.00
#
_symmetry.space_group_name_H-M   'P 1'
#
loop_
_entity.id
_entity.type
_entity.pdbx_description
1 polymer ?
#
loop_
_entity_poly.entity_id
_entity_poly.type
_entity_poly.pdbx_seq_one_letter_code
_entity_poly.pdbx_strand_id
1 'polypeptide(L)'
;MKTKHLKLAALLVMAGITGLVLTWSGPAAAVSPAVKCEAAKLKIAGKYGFCRLKAEAKAAQTGDTPDYSKCDAKYADKWGVAETKGDGQCPTNGDESAVQTFIMQHTDDLAVLLSGGSPQPCQAFPATGQTTAYAADKNDGIPAPVAVPDDGAVRAGAPLDYVDNGDGTITDLNTGLMWEKKAISIGLHNRDKTYVWSGNGSEETIWDWLDDVNAEGGTGFAGHNDWRVPNVKELQSIVNYGSAGPAVSSIFNTACAPSCTVLTCSCTQSGRYWSSTTYGVLAWSVDFANGFVPFASKTIITYVRAVRGGL
;
A
#
# COMPACT_ATOMS: atom_id res chain seq x y z
N MET A 1 47.61 -25.35 78.82
CA MET A 1 47.50 -23.88 78.91
C MET A 1 46.28 -23.46 78.10
N LYS A 2 45.21 -23.00 78.76
CA LYS A 2 44.71 -21.60 78.78
C LYS A 2 44.02 -21.21 77.46
N THR A 3 42.81 -20.65 77.37
CA THR A 3 41.70 -20.34 78.29
C THR A 3 40.51 -19.95 77.39
N LYS A 4 39.27 -20.22 77.81
CA LYS A 4 38.05 -19.65 77.21
C LYS A 4 38.04 -18.13 77.37
N HIS A 5 37.54 -17.40 76.37
CA HIS A 5 36.96 -16.07 76.59
C HIS A 5 35.57 -15.95 75.97
N LEU A 6 34.68 -15.53 76.86
CA LEU A 6 33.26 -15.22 76.72
C LEU A 6 33.11 -13.71 76.44
N LYS A 7 31.92 -13.33 75.95
CA LYS A 7 31.23 -12.02 75.98
C LYS A 7 31.10 -11.39 74.58
N LEU A 8 29.98 -10.79 74.17
CA LEU A 8 28.99 -10.02 74.93
C LEU A 8 27.64 -10.00 74.18
N ALA A 9 26.53 -10.09 74.91
CA ALA A 9 25.19 -9.81 74.41
C ALA A 9 24.92 -8.29 74.42
N ALA A 10 24.22 -7.79 73.39
CA ALA A 10 23.56 -6.50 73.42
C ALA A 10 22.11 -6.68 72.95
N LEU A 11 21.18 -6.54 73.89
CA LEU A 11 19.75 -6.37 73.66
C LEU A 11 19.53 -4.97 73.10
N LEU A 12 18.84 -4.86 71.96
CA LEU A 12 18.18 -3.62 71.56
C LEU A 12 16.74 -3.96 71.16
N VAL A 13 15.84 -3.58 72.06
CA VAL A 13 14.39 -3.61 71.88
C VAL A 13 14.04 -2.52 70.87
N MET A 14 13.50 -2.92 69.72
CA MET A 14 12.77 -2.03 68.83
C MET A 14 11.37 -2.62 68.63
N ALA A 15 10.43 -2.10 69.42
CA ALA A 15 9.01 -2.23 69.15
C ALA A 15 8.72 -1.43 67.87
N GLY A 16 8.43 -2.13 66.78
CA GLY A 16 8.09 -1.55 65.48
C GLY A 16 6.84 -2.22 64.95
N ILE A 17 5.69 -1.61 65.26
CA ILE A 17 4.34 -1.76 64.69
C ILE A 17 4.29 -2.73 63.49
N THR A 18 3.75 -3.94 63.71
CA THR A 18 3.17 -4.77 62.64
C THR A 18 1.98 -4.02 62.07
N GLY A 19 2.27 -3.08 61.15
CA GLY A 19 1.28 -2.52 60.25
C GLY A 19 0.84 -3.63 59.33
N LEU A 20 -0.31 -4.23 59.61
CA LEU A 20 -1.07 -4.99 58.64
C LEU A 20 -1.39 -4.03 57.49
N VAL A 21 -0.52 -3.94 56.49
CA VAL A 21 -0.86 -3.33 55.20
C VAL A 21 -1.89 -4.27 54.58
N LEU A 22 -3.16 -4.04 54.91
CA LEU A 22 -4.28 -4.46 54.10
C LEU A 22 -4.10 -3.79 52.74
N THR A 23 -3.38 -4.45 51.84
CA THR A 23 -3.48 -4.15 50.43
C THR A 23 -4.93 -4.44 50.06
N TRP A 24 -5.73 -3.39 49.93
CA TRP A 24 -7.04 -3.50 49.32
C TRP A 24 -6.81 -3.98 47.89
N SER A 25 -6.97 -5.29 47.67
CA SER A 25 -7.19 -5.84 46.35
C SER A 25 -8.57 -5.34 45.91
N GLY A 26 -8.62 -4.12 45.38
CA GLY A 26 -9.80 -3.65 44.66
C GLY A 26 -10.14 -4.67 43.57
N PRO A 27 -11.43 -4.94 43.32
CA PRO A 27 -11.81 -5.85 42.25
C PRO A 27 -11.17 -5.36 40.95
N ALA A 28 -10.41 -6.24 40.30
CA ALA A 28 -9.92 -5.97 38.95
C ALA A 28 -11.13 -5.60 38.08
N ALA A 29 -11.08 -4.42 37.47
CA ALA A 29 -12.16 -3.95 36.61
C ALA A 29 -12.48 -5.03 35.58
N ALA A 30 -13.76 -5.43 35.49
CA ALA A 30 -14.18 -6.43 34.54
C ALA A 30 -13.88 -5.94 33.12
N VAL A 31 -13.11 -6.72 32.36
CA VAL A 31 -12.77 -6.42 30.97
C VAL A 31 -14.06 -6.29 30.15
N SER A 32 -14.21 -5.19 29.42
CA SER A 32 -15.41 -4.92 28.63
C SER A 32 -15.62 -6.00 27.55
N PRO A 33 -16.86 -6.26 27.12
CA PRO A 33 -17.12 -7.20 26.02
C PRO A 33 -16.33 -6.83 24.75
N ALA A 34 -16.24 -5.55 24.40
CA ALA A 34 -15.44 -5.08 23.26
C ALA A 34 -13.97 -5.48 23.34
N VAL A 35 -13.34 -5.32 24.52
CA VAL A 35 -11.94 -5.72 24.73
C VAL A 35 -11.78 -7.24 24.68
N LYS A 36 -12.80 -8.02 25.10
CA LYS A 36 -12.76 -9.49 24.94
C LYS A 36 -12.78 -9.91 23.47
N CYS A 37 -13.55 -9.21 22.63
CA CYS A 37 -13.53 -9.46 21.19
C CYS A 37 -12.17 -9.12 20.59
N GLU A 38 -11.69 -7.89 20.80
CA GLU A 38 -10.41 -7.41 20.29
C GLU A 38 -9.27 -8.38 20.69
N ALA A 39 -9.23 -8.79 21.96
CA ALA A 39 -8.24 -9.74 22.45
C ALA A 39 -8.33 -11.12 21.76
N ALA A 40 -9.52 -11.56 21.34
CA ALA A 40 -9.68 -12.80 20.59
C ALA A 40 -9.13 -12.65 19.16
N LYS A 41 -9.46 -11.54 18.48
CA LYS A 41 -8.97 -11.22 17.14
C LYS A 41 -7.44 -11.11 17.11
N LEU A 42 -6.85 -10.40 18.06
CA LEU A 42 -5.39 -10.30 18.23
C LEU A 42 -4.71 -11.66 18.40
N LYS A 43 -5.33 -12.59 19.15
CA LYS A 43 -4.79 -13.94 19.32
C LYS A 43 -4.86 -14.77 18.05
N ILE A 44 -5.90 -14.63 17.24
CA ILE A 44 -6.01 -15.33 15.95
C ILE A 44 -5.02 -14.74 14.94
N ALA A 45 -4.94 -13.42 14.84
CA ALA A 45 -3.96 -12.70 14.03
C ALA A 45 -2.52 -13.13 14.35
N GLY A 46 -2.13 -13.13 15.63
CA GLY A 46 -0.79 -13.56 16.05
C GLY A 46 -0.48 -15.03 15.73
N LYS A 47 -1.48 -15.92 15.83
CA LYS A 47 -1.31 -17.33 15.43
C LYS A 47 -1.14 -17.50 13.94
N TYR A 48 -1.80 -16.68 13.14
CA TYR A 48 -1.67 -16.70 11.68
C TYR A 48 -0.29 -16.23 11.25
N GLY A 49 0.18 -15.09 11.76
CA GLY A 49 1.54 -14.60 11.49
C GLY A 49 2.61 -15.61 11.91
N PHE A 50 2.48 -16.21 13.10
CA PHE A 50 3.37 -17.29 13.54
C PHE A 50 3.34 -18.51 12.61
N CYS A 51 2.16 -18.91 12.13
CA CYS A 51 2.02 -20.04 11.21
C CYS A 51 2.77 -19.79 9.89
N ARG A 52 2.59 -18.60 9.31
CA ARG A 52 3.27 -18.19 8.06
C ARG A 52 4.78 -18.16 8.23
N LEU A 53 5.29 -17.46 9.25
CA LEU A 53 6.74 -17.39 9.51
C LEU A 53 7.35 -18.76 9.82
N LYS A 54 6.58 -19.69 10.38
CA LYS A 54 7.02 -21.08 10.54
C LYS A 54 7.11 -21.83 9.20
N ALA A 55 6.19 -21.57 8.27
CA ALA A 55 6.26 -22.12 6.91
C ALA A 55 7.49 -21.55 6.17
N GLU A 56 7.74 -20.25 6.30
CA GLU A 56 8.94 -19.58 5.77
C GLU A 56 10.23 -20.20 6.31
N ALA A 57 10.33 -20.33 7.64
CA ALA A 57 11.51 -20.93 8.26
C ALA A 57 11.78 -22.35 7.77
N LYS A 58 10.73 -23.12 7.46
CA LYS A 58 10.85 -24.47 6.88
C LYS A 58 11.34 -24.40 5.43
N ALA A 59 10.72 -23.55 4.61
CA ALA A 59 11.09 -23.34 3.22
C ALA A 59 12.55 -22.89 3.07
N ALA A 60 13.01 -21.96 3.92
CA ALA A 60 14.39 -21.51 3.95
C ALA A 60 15.41 -22.62 4.28
N GLN A 61 15.00 -23.66 5.01
CA GLN A 61 15.86 -24.81 5.33
C GLN A 61 15.91 -25.83 4.20
N THR A 62 14.83 -26.00 3.45
CA THR A 62 14.72 -27.05 2.42
C THR A 62 14.95 -26.54 1.00
N GLY A 63 14.85 -25.23 0.78
CA GLY A 63 14.84 -24.60 -0.54
C GLY A 63 13.50 -24.74 -1.28
N ASP A 64 12.47 -25.27 -0.62
CA ASP A 64 11.12 -25.38 -1.18
C ASP A 64 10.38 -24.05 -1.13
N THR A 65 9.28 -23.93 -1.88
CA THR A 65 8.33 -22.82 -1.73
C THR A 65 7.52 -22.96 -0.44
N PRO A 66 7.32 -21.89 0.35
CA PRO A 66 6.44 -21.93 1.53
C PRO A 66 5.00 -22.33 1.17
N ASP A 67 4.37 -23.17 2.00
CA ASP A 67 2.95 -23.55 1.88
C ASP A 67 2.15 -22.95 3.04
N TYR A 68 1.28 -21.98 2.73
CA TYR A 68 0.42 -21.31 3.70
C TYR A 68 -1.01 -21.84 3.76
N SER A 69 -1.38 -22.82 2.93
CA SER A 69 -2.77 -23.29 2.78
C SER A 69 -3.44 -23.64 4.12
N LYS A 70 -2.68 -24.30 5.02
CA LYS A 70 -3.13 -24.65 6.38
C LYS A 70 -3.24 -23.45 7.31
N CYS A 71 -2.40 -22.43 7.11
CA CYS A 71 -2.47 -21.20 7.86
C CYS A 71 -3.73 -20.43 7.47
N ASP A 72 -3.99 -20.29 6.17
CA ASP A 72 -5.14 -19.55 5.62
C ASP A 72 -6.46 -20.19 6.02
N ALA A 73 -6.60 -21.51 5.82
CA ALA A 73 -7.80 -22.24 6.21
C ALA A 73 -8.09 -22.10 7.72
N LYS A 74 -7.06 -22.22 8.55
CA LYS A 74 -7.22 -22.10 10.01
C LYS A 74 -7.52 -20.68 10.47
N TYR A 75 -7.03 -19.67 9.76
CA TYR A 75 -7.36 -18.29 10.04
C TYR A 75 -8.83 -18.02 9.74
N ALA A 76 -9.29 -18.37 8.53
CA ALA A 76 -10.69 -18.21 8.11
C ALA A 76 -11.66 -18.94 9.05
N ASP A 77 -11.37 -20.19 9.40
CA ASP A 77 -12.18 -20.99 10.34
C ASP A 77 -12.32 -20.36 11.74
N LYS A 78 -11.36 -19.51 12.15
CA LYS A 78 -11.28 -18.98 13.51
C LYS A 78 -11.62 -17.50 13.61
N TRP A 79 -11.55 -16.74 12.52
CA TRP A 79 -11.81 -15.31 12.55
C TRP A 79 -13.27 -15.00 12.89
N GLY A 80 -14.23 -15.61 12.18
CA GLY A 80 -15.65 -15.45 12.50
C GLY A 80 -16.00 -15.85 13.94
N VAL A 81 -15.30 -16.84 14.51
CA VAL A 81 -15.46 -17.22 15.93
C VAL A 81 -14.88 -16.17 16.88
N ALA A 82 -13.83 -15.45 16.48
CA ALA A 82 -13.28 -14.35 17.26
C ALA A 82 -14.22 -13.14 17.27
N GLU A 83 -14.89 -12.84 16.16
CA GLU A 83 -15.85 -11.73 16.06
C GLU A 83 -17.12 -11.94 16.89
N THR A 84 -17.46 -13.18 17.25
CA THR A 84 -18.58 -13.44 18.16
C THR A 84 -18.22 -13.34 19.65
N LYS A 85 -16.95 -13.09 19.99
CA LYS A 85 -16.53 -12.93 21.40
C LYS A 85 -17.02 -11.60 21.96
N GLY A 86 -17.24 -11.56 23.27
CA GLY A 86 -17.76 -10.36 23.92
C GLY A 86 -19.12 -9.94 23.37
N ASP A 87 -19.99 -10.93 23.11
CA ASP A 87 -21.34 -10.75 22.58
C ASP A 87 -21.38 -9.99 21.23
N GLY A 88 -20.32 -10.12 20.42
CA GLY A 88 -20.22 -9.46 19.12
C GLY A 88 -19.94 -7.96 19.18
N GLN A 89 -19.63 -7.41 20.36
CA GLN A 89 -19.38 -5.97 20.55
C GLN A 89 -17.97 -5.55 20.14
N CYS A 90 -17.45 -6.11 19.05
CA CYS A 90 -16.11 -5.83 18.57
C CYS A 90 -15.97 -4.37 18.13
N PRO A 91 -14.82 -3.72 18.38
CA PRO A 91 -14.53 -2.39 17.83
C PRO A 91 -14.64 -2.34 16.29
N THR A 92 -14.34 -3.46 15.63
CA THR A 92 -14.42 -3.67 14.18
C THR A 92 -15.02 -5.04 13.88
N ASN A 93 -15.78 -5.17 12.79
CA ASN A 93 -16.40 -6.42 12.32
C ASN A 93 -16.24 -6.57 10.80
N GLY A 94 -16.19 -7.80 10.29
CA GLY A 94 -16.08 -8.07 8.85
C GLY A 94 -14.74 -7.65 8.25
N ASP A 95 -13.71 -7.53 9.07
CA ASP A 95 -12.36 -7.07 8.71
C ASP A 95 -11.38 -8.22 8.48
N GLU A 96 -11.89 -9.44 8.31
CA GLU A 96 -11.09 -10.67 8.11
C GLU A 96 -10.06 -10.49 7.00
N SER A 97 -10.52 -10.13 5.80
CA SER A 97 -9.65 -9.96 4.65
C SER A 97 -8.62 -8.85 4.86
N ALA A 98 -9.02 -7.73 5.46
CA ALA A 98 -8.11 -6.60 5.68
C ALA A 98 -7.00 -6.94 6.67
N VAL A 99 -7.34 -7.60 7.78
CA VAL A 99 -6.35 -8.02 8.77
C VAL A 99 -5.48 -9.17 8.24
N GLN A 100 -6.05 -10.09 7.45
CA GLN A 100 -5.29 -11.16 6.81
C GLN A 100 -4.23 -10.58 5.87
N THR A 101 -4.63 -9.69 4.96
CA THR A 101 -3.72 -9.03 4.01
C THR A 101 -2.59 -8.29 4.73
N PHE A 102 -2.92 -7.55 5.79
CA PHE A 102 -1.90 -6.84 6.58
C PHE A 102 -0.85 -7.80 7.18
N ILE A 103 -1.29 -8.94 7.72
CA ILE A 103 -0.38 -9.93 8.30
C ILE A 103 0.43 -10.62 7.21
N MET A 104 -0.18 -10.98 6.08
CA MET A 104 0.50 -11.59 4.93
C MET A 104 1.67 -10.72 4.49
N GLN A 105 1.38 -9.44 4.19
CA GLN A 105 2.39 -8.46 3.78
C GLN A 105 3.54 -8.40 4.79
N HIS A 106 3.22 -8.23 6.08
CA HIS A 106 4.23 -8.13 7.12
C HIS A 106 5.11 -9.39 7.23
N THR A 107 4.52 -10.58 7.10
CA THR A 107 5.29 -11.84 7.17
C THR A 107 6.15 -12.07 5.94
N ASP A 108 5.68 -11.67 4.76
CA ASP A 108 6.40 -11.82 3.51
C ASP A 108 7.60 -10.85 3.48
N ASP A 109 7.38 -9.60 3.89
CA ASP A 109 8.44 -8.60 4.06
C ASP A 109 9.49 -9.05 5.07
N LEU A 110 9.07 -9.62 6.21
CA LEU A 110 10.02 -10.14 7.19
C LEU A 110 10.84 -11.30 6.63
N ALA A 111 10.24 -12.20 5.85
CA ALA A 111 10.95 -13.29 5.20
C ALA A 111 12.01 -12.77 4.21
N VAL A 112 11.64 -11.79 3.37
CA VAL A 112 12.54 -11.14 2.40
C VAL A 112 13.69 -10.42 3.11
N LEU A 113 13.41 -9.65 4.17
CA LEU A 113 14.45 -8.99 4.98
C LEU A 113 15.46 -10.00 5.52
N LEU A 114 14.97 -11.11 6.07
CA LEU A 114 15.81 -12.12 6.70
C LEU A 114 16.61 -12.95 5.68
N SER A 115 16.14 -13.07 4.44
CA SER A 115 16.88 -13.68 3.33
C SER A 115 17.88 -12.74 2.66
N GLY A 116 18.05 -11.52 3.17
CA GLY A 116 18.96 -10.51 2.60
C GLY A 116 18.41 -9.77 1.38
N GLY A 117 17.12 -9.94 1.08
CA GLY A 117 16.41 -9.13 0.10
C GLY A 117 15.99 -7.78 0.70
N SER A 118 15.49 -6.89 -0.15
CA SER A 118 14.76 -5.72 0.30
C SER A 118 13.28 -6.05 0.27
N PRO A 119 12.57 -6.02 1.42
CA PRO A 119 11.12 -6.23 1.45
C PRO A 119 10.47 -5.20 0.54
N GLN A 120 9.26 -5.51 0.09
CA GLN A 120 8.46 -4.49 -0.57
C GLN A 120 8.34 -3.33 0.41
N PRO A 121 8.79 -2.12 0.05
CA PRO A 121 8.83 -1.05 1.02
C PRO A 121 7.40 -0.80 1.46
N CYS A 122 7.11 -1.04 2.75
CA CYS A 122 5.93 -0.50 3.39
C CYS A 122 5.83 0.98 3.02
N GLN A 123 4.90 1.33 2.12
CA GLN A 123 4.47 2.69 1.80
C GLN A 123 5.56 3.76 1.82
N ALA A 124 6.68 3.54 1.13
CA ALA A 124 7.62 4.62 0.91
C ALA A 124 7.03 5.55 -0.15
N PHE A 125 7.00 6.86 0.15
CA PHE A 125 6.57 7.86 -0.84
C PHE A 125 7.40 7.70 -2.11
N PRO A 126 6.79 7.64 -3.31
CA PRO A 126 7.53 7.40 -4.53
C PRO A 126 8.54 8.53 -4.77
N ALA A 127 9.76 8.16 -5.16
CA ALA A 127 10.75 9.10 -5.66
C ALA A 127 10.23 9.74 -6.94
N THR A 128 10.75 10.92 -7.29
CA THR A 128 10.30 11.65 -8.48
C THR A 128 10.78 11.04 -9.80
N GLY A 129 11.64 10.03 -9.75
CA GLY A 129 12.27 9.40 -10.91
C GLY A 129 13.44 10.22 -11.50
N GLN A 130 13.73 11.41 -10.95
CA GLN A 130 14.88 12.20 -11.34
C GLN A 130 16.18 11.54 -10.85
N THR A 131 17.17 11.45 -11.75
CA THR A 131 18.50 10.90 -11.44
C THR A 131 19.63 11.89 -11.76
N THR A 132 19.31 12.98 -12.47
CA THR A 132 20.23 14.06 -12.85
C THR A 132 20.09 15.21 -11.86
N ALA A 133 21.18 15.57 -11.18
CA ALA A 133 21.23 16.72 -10.30
C ALA A 133 21.47 18.02 -11.08
N TYR A 134 20.85 19.10 -10.65
CA TYR A 134 20.97 20.43 -11.23
C TYR A 134 21.55 21.42 -10.20
N ALA A 135 22.41 22.32 -10.69
CA ALA A 135 22.88 23.44 -9.90
C ALA A 135 21.84 24.56 -9.91
N ALA A 136 21.76 25.33 -8.82
CA ALA A 136 20.90 26.50 -8.71
C ALA A 136 21.73 27.73 -8.37
N ASP A 137 21.37 28.87 -8.98
CA ASP A 137 21.87 30.17 -8.59
C ASP A 137 21.14 30.62 -7.32
N LYS A 138 21.89 30.73 -6.22
CA LYS A 138 21.34 31.07 -4.91
C LYS A 138 21.64 32.53 -4.62
N ASN A 139 20.77 33.17 -3.84
CA ASN A 139 21.05 34.50 -3.31
C ASN A 139 22.07 34.42 -2.15
N ASP A 140 23.28 33.91 -2.42
CA ASP A 140 24.36 33.70 -1.46
C ASP A 140 25.60 34.56 -1.75
N GLY A 141 25.51 35.45 -2.75
CA GLY A 141 26.61 36.34 -3.17
C GLY A 141 27.65 35.69 -4.06
N ILE A 142 27.47 34.42 -4.46
CA ILE A 142 28.29 33.76 -5.48
C ILE A 142 27.64 33.99 -6.85
N PRO A 143 28.32 34.63 -7.83
CA PRO A 143 27.73 34.95 -9.13
C PRO A 143 27.78 33.75 -10.09
N ALA A 144 27.36 32.56 -9.62
CA ALA A 144 27.30 31.34 -10.41
C ALA A 144 26.39 30.28 -9.75
N PRO A 145 25.73 29.41 -10.54
CA PRO A 145 25.00 28.27 -10.00
C PRO A 145 25.91 27.34 -9.19
N VAL A 146 25.41 26.87 -8.05
CA VAL A 146 26.10 25.90 -7.18
C VAL A 146 25.27 24.65 -7.00
N ALA A 147 25.92 23.54 -6.66
CA ALA A 147 25.23 22.29 -6.36
C ALA A 147 24.23 22.50 -5.21
N VAL A 148 23.03 21.94 -5.38
CA VAL A 148 21.95 21.96 -4.39
C VAL A 148 21.47 20.53 -4.14
N PRO A 149 20.88 20.26 -2.95
CA PRO A 149 20.28 18.97 -2.65
C PRO A 149 18.91 18.85 -3.33
N ASP A 150 18.88 18.87 -4.67
CA ASP A 150 17.68 18.63 -5.46
C ASP A 150 17.34 17.13 -5.56
N ASP A 151 16.27 16.79 -6.27
CA ASP A 151 15.81 15.41 -6.39
C ASP A 151 16.81 14.49 -7.10
N GLY A 152 17.57 15.00 -8.06
CA GLY A 152 18.59 14.23 -8.76
C GLY A 152 19.81 13.91 -7.88
N ALA A 153 20.13 14.80 -6.94
CA ALA A 153 21.20 14.64 -5.96
C ALA A 153 20.76 13.79 -4.75
N VAL A 154 19.60 14.08 -4.16
CA VAL A 154 19.12 13.44 -2.94
C VAL A 154 18.44 12.11 -3.23
N ARG A 155 17.67 12.03 -4.32
CA ARG A 155 16.90 10.85 -4.73
C ARG A 155 16.04 10.28 -3.61
N ALA A 156 15.37 11.17 -2.88
CA ALA A 156 14.49 10.80 -1.77
C ALA A 156 13.28 10.00 -2.26
N GLY A 157 12.77 9.12 -1.40
CA GLY A 157 11.62 8.26 -1.69
C GLY A 157 12.02 6.87 -2.21
N ALA A 158 11.02 5.99 -2.37
CA ALA A 158 11.25 4.69 -2.98
C ALA A 158 11.45 4.83 -4.50
N PRO A 159 12.42 4.12 -5.10
CA PRO A 159 12.50 4.01 -6.55
C PRO A 159 11.14 3.61 -7.15
N LEU A 160 10.77 4.22 -8.26
CA LEU A 160 9.58 3.81 -9.01
C LEU A 160 9.79 2.38 -9.51
N ASP A 161 8.97 1.44 -9.04
CA ASP A 161 9.17 0.01 -9.29
C ASP A 161 7.86 -0.64 -9.75
N TYR A 162 7.92 -1.31 -10.89
CA TYR A 162 6.75 -1.78 -11.62
C TYR A 162 7.01 -3.13 -12.29
N VAL A 163 5.99 -3.97 -12.35
CA VAL A 163 6.02 -5.29 -13.00
C VAL A 163 4.91 -5.37 -14.05
N ASP A 164 5.26 -5.72 -15.28
CA ASP A 164 4.27 -6.08 -16.31
C ASP A 164 3.82 -7.53 -16.06
N ASN A 165 2.52 -7.73 -15.85
CA ASN A 165 1.97 -9.05 -15.54
C ASN A 165 1.78 -9.91 -16.80
N GLY A 166 1.98 -9.36 -18.00
CA GLY A 166 1.85 -10.08 -19.28
C GLY A 166 0.41 -10.35 -19.72
N ASP A 167 -0.57 -9.88 -18.96
CA ASP A 167 -2.01 -10.06 -19.17
C ASP A 167 -2.73 -8.78 -19.60
N GLY A 168 -1.97 -7.70 -19.84
CA GLY A 168 -2.51 -6.37 -20.11
C GLY A 168 -2.48 -5.42 -18.90
N THR A 169 -1.87 -5.83 -17.79
CA THR A 169 -1.78 -5.01 -16.57
C THR A 169 -0.33 -4.78 -16.10
N ILE A 170 -0.13 -3.72 -15.32
CA ILE A 170 1.15 -3.38 -14.66
C ILE A 170 0.91 -3.23 -13.16
N THR A 171 1.65 -3.96 -12.33
CA THR A 171 1.64 -3.81 -10.87
C THR A 171 2.66 -2.77 -10.44
N ASP A 172 2.23 -1.81 -9.61
CA ASP A 172 3.11 -0.90 -8.85
C ASP A 172 3.49 -1.54 -7.53
N LEU A 173 4.77 -1.87 -7.40
CA LEU A 173 5.33 -2.58 -6.26
C LEU A 173 5.40 -1.72 -4.99
N ASN A 174 5.35 -0.38 -5.12
CA ASN A 174 5.34 0.51 -3.95
C ASN A 174 3.95 0.67 -3.33
N THR A 175 2.90 0.56 -4.15
CA THR A 175 1.51 0.86 -3.72
C THR A 175 0.60 -0.37 -3.70
N GLY A 176 1.00 -1.47 -4.33
CA GLY A 176 0.14 -2.64 -4.55
C GLY A 176 -0.99 -2.38 -5.56
N LEU A 177 -0.99 -1.23 -6.24
CA LEU A 177 -1.97 -0.91 -7.27
C LEU A 177 -1.65 -1.67 -8.55
N MET A 178 -2.70 -2.14 -9.22
CA MET A 178 -2.60 -2.73 -10.55
C MET A 178 -3.24 -1.79 -11.57
N TRP A 179 -2.51 -1.48 -12.63
CA TRP A 179 -2.84 -0.50 -13.64
C TRP A 179 -3.16 -1.15 -14.98
N GLU A 180 -4.18 -0.64 -15.66
CA GLU A 180 -4.49 -0.99 -17.05
C GLU A 180 -3.33 -0.55 -17.97
N LYS A 181 -2.86 -1.41 -18.89
CA LYS A 181 -2.03 -0.99 -20.02
C LYS A 181 -2.90 -0.41 -21.12
N LYS A 182 -2.42 0.63 -21.80
CA LYS A 182 -3.11 1.21 -22.96
C LYS A 182 -2.40 0.79 -24.25
N ALA A 183 -3.15 0.65 -25.33
CA ALA A 183 -2.66 0.20 -26.64
C ALA A 183 -2.90 1.27 -27.72
N ILE A 184 -2.42 1.04 -28.94
CA ILE A 184 -2.78 1.86 -30.11
C ILE A 184 -3.87 1.18 -30.96
N SER A 185 -4.08 -0.12 -30.75
CA SER A 185 -5.15 -0.86 -31.40
C SER A 185 -6.53 -0.22 -31.16
N ILE A 186 -7.44 -0.41 -32.11
CA ILE A 186 -8.86 -0.06 -31.92
C ILE A 186 -9.43 -0.75 -30.68
N GLY A 187 -10.42 -0.11 -30.05
CA GLY A 187 -11.16 -0.68 -28.91
C GLY A 187 -11.08 0.16 -27.64
N LEU A 188 -11.48 -0.47 -26.53
CA LEU A 188 -11.67 0.15 -25.23
C LEU A 188 -10.37 0.63 -24.57
N HIS A 189 -9.28 -0.12 -24.76
CA HIS A 189 -7.97 0.16 -24.17
C HIS A 189 -7.07 1.04 -25.06
N ASN A 190 -7.63 1.64 -26.11
CA ASN A 190 -6.89 2.56 -26.95
C ASN A 190 -6.47 3.81 -26.15
N ARG A 191 -5.19 4.15 -26.20
CA ARG A 191 -4.57 5.32 -25.59
C ARG A 191 -5.28 6.63 -25.95
N ASP A 192 -5.77 6.74 -27.17
CA ASP A 192 -6.29 7.98 -27.75
C ASP A 192 -7.77 8.19 -27.43
N LYS A 193 -8.40 7.26 -26.67
CA LYS A 193 -9.77 7.41 -26.18
C LYS A 193 -9.86 8.50 -25.12
N THR A 194 -10.86 9.35 -25.28
CA THR A 194 -11.13 10.48 -24.38
C THR A 194 -12.60 10.52 -24.02
N TYR A 195 -12.88 11.01 -22.82
CA TYR A 195 -14.21 11.03 -22.22
C TYR A 195 -14.41 12.30 -21.41
N VAL A 196 -15.67 12.71 -21.25
CA VAL A 196 -16.02 13.73 -20.27
C VAL A 196 -16.10 13.11 -18.86
N TRP A 197 -15.85 13.91 -17.83
CA TRP A 197 -15.99 13.41 -16.45
C TRP A 197 -17.47 13.24 -16.08
N SER A 198 -18.32 14.17 -16.50
CA SER A 198 -19.79 14.09 -16.38
C SER A 198 -20.43 14.80 -17.56
N GLY A 199 -21.41 14.14 -18.17
CA GLY A 199 -22.17 14.64 -19.31
C GLY A 199 -23.57 15.13 -18.95
N ASN A 200 -24.39 15.35 -19.96
CA ASN A 200 -25.82 15.70 -19.85
C ASN A 200 -26.76 14.51 -20.11
N GLY A 201 -26.20 13.29 -20.20
CA GLY A 201 -26.91 12.06 -20.55
C GLY A 201 -26.84 11.67 -22.02
N SER A 202 -26.09 12.41 -22.85
CA SER A 202 -25.86 12.06 -24.27
C SER A 202 -24.40 11.73 -24.60
N GLU A 203 -23.45 12.17 -23.77
CA GLU A 203 -22.03 11.90 -23.93
C GLU A 203 -21.59 10.65 -23.16
N GLU A 204 -20.66 9.86 -23.73
CA GLU A 204 -19.93 8.85 -22.97
C GLU A 204 -19.02 9.53 -21.94
N THR A 205 -19.16 9.12 -20.68
CA THR A 205 -18.38 9.60 -19.56
C THR A 205 -17.28 8.60 -19.18
N ILE A 206 -16.37 9.04 -18.31
CA ILE A 206 -15.40 8.14 -17.68
C ILE A 206 -16.06 7.00 -16.88
N TRP A 207 -17.33 7.15 -16.50
CA TRP A 207 -18.08 6.15 -15.75
C TRP A 207 -18.67 5.09 -16.68
N ASP A 208 -19.20 5.51 -17.82
CA ASP A 208 -19.68 4.57 -18.86
C ASP A 208 -18.51 3.74 -19.40
N TRP A 209 -17.36 4.39 -19.65
CA TRP A 209 -16.13 3.70 -20.02
C TRP A 209 -15.68 2.69 -18.95
N LEU A 210 -15.79 3.04 -17.67
CA LEU A 210 -15.42 2.15 -16.59
C LEU A 210 -16.35 0.93 -16.51
N ASP A 211 -17.65 1.14 -16.71
CA ASP A 211 -18.63 0.05 -16.77
C ASP A 211 -18.30 -0.91 -17.90
N ASP A 212 -17.91 -0.40 -19.08
CA ASP A 212 -17.43 -1.23 -20.20
C ASP A 212 -16.17 -2.04 -19.84
N VAL A 213 -15.20 -1.43 -19.14
CA VAL A 213 -13.96 -2.12 -18.70
C VAL A 213 -14.30 -3.26 -17.74
N ASN A 214 -15.23 -3.04 -16.81
CA ASN A 214 -15.65 -4.05 -15.85
C ASN A 214 -16.57 -5.13 -16.45
N ALA A 215 -17.25 -4.83 -17.55
CA ALA A 215 -18.11 -5.78 -18.25
C ALA A 215 -17.40 -6.56 -19.38
N GLU A 216 -16.18 -6.16 -19.75
CA GLU A 216 -15.46 -6.72 -20.90
C GLU A 216 -15.39 -8.26 -20.84
N GLY A 217 -15.80 -8.92 -21.93
CA GLY A 217 -15.77 -10.39 -22.02
C GLY A 217 -16.64 -11.12 -20.99
N GLY A 218 -17.50 -10.42 -20.24
CA GLY A 218 -18.33 -10.98 -19.16
C GLY A 218 -17.59 -11.25 -17.86
N THR A 219 -16.27 -11.05 -17.81
CA THR A 219 -15.42 -11.24 -16.61
C THR A 219 -14.63 -10.00 -16.23
N GLY A 220 -14.73 -8.94 -17.03
CA GLY A 220 -13.95 -7.71 -16.95
C GLY A 220 -12.53 -7.86 -17.49
N PHE A 221 -11.86 -6.73 -17.66
CA PHE A 221 -10.53 -6.65 -18.24
C PHE A 221 -9.50 -7.46 -17.43
N ALA A 222 -8.69 -8.26 -18.12
CA ALA A 222 -7.70 -9.18 -17.55
C ALA A 222 -8.29 -10.16 -16.49
N GLY A 223 -9.59 -10.48 -16.57
CA GLY A 223 -10.27 -11.35 -15.60
C GLY A 223 -10.66 -10.66 -14.30
N HIS A 224 -10.68 -9.32 -14.29
CA HIS A 224 -11.01 -8.49 -13.14
C HIS A 224 -12.17 -7.54 -13.47
N ASN A 225 -13.13 -7.42 -12.55
CA ASN A 225 -14.32 -6.57 -12.68
C ASN A 225 -14.48 -5.55 -11.53
N ASP A 226 -13.40 -5.33 -10.78
CA ASP A 226 -13.26 -4.37 -9.69
C ASP A 226 -12.39 -3.17 -10.09
N TRP A 227 -12.31 -2.87 -11.39
CA TRP A 227 -11.62 -1.68 -11.89
C TRP A 227 -12.34 -0.41 -11.44
N ARG A 228 -11.53 0.64 -11.21
CA ARG A 228 -11.99 1.96 -10.83
C ARG A 228 -11.23 3.06 -11.57
N VAL A 229 -11.83 4.24 -11.66
CA VAL A 229 -11.10 5.45 -12.04
C VAL A 229 -10.18 5.84 -10.87
N PRO A 230 -8.87 6.01 -11.10
CA PRO A 230 -7.91 6.37 -10.05
C PRO A 230 -8.25 7.71 -9.41
N ASN A 231 -7.97 7.85 -8.12
CA ASN A 231 -7.96 9.15 -7.49
C ASN A 231 -6.72 9.96 -7.94
N VAL A 232 -6.73 11.27 -7.70
CA VAL A 232 -5.67 12.17 -8.22
C VAL A 232 -4.28 11.81 -7.71
N LYS A 233 -4.16 11.28 -6.48
CA LYS A 233 -2.87 10.91 -5.88
C LYS A 233 -2.32 9.62 -6.48
N GLU A 234 -3.19 8.68 -6.83
CA GLU A 234 -2.80 7.44 -7.51
C GLU A 234 -2.30 7.74 -8.93
N LEU A 235 -2.98 8.60 -9.69
CA LEU A 235 -2.45 9.03 -11.00
C LEU A 235 -1.10 9.74 -10.85
N GLN A 236 -0.94 10.54 -9.80
CA GLN A 236 0.31 11.22 -9.53
C GLN A 236 1.44 10.25 -9.15
N SER A 237 1.13 9.08 -8.54
CA SER A 237 2.16 8.11 -8.12
C SER A 237 2.85 7.40 -9.29
N ILE A 238 2.27 7.44 -10.49
CA ILE A 238 2.87 6.89 -11.71
C ILE A 238 3.57 7.96 -12.58
N VAL A 239 3.64 9.20 -12.11
CA VAL A 239 4.41 10.26 -12.77
C VAL A 239 5.90 10.04 -12.54
N ASN A 240 6.68 10.09 -13.63
CA ASN A 240 8.13 10.06 -13.59
C ASN A 240 8.70 11.35 -14.17
N TYR A 241 9.20 12.23 -13.30
CA TYR A 241 9.78 13.54 -13.67
C TYR A 241 11.19 13.42 -14.28
N GLY A 242 11.81 12.24 -14.24
CA GLY A 242 13.02 11.93 -15.01
C GLY A 242 12.75 11.59 -16.48
N SER A 243 11.48 11.44 -16.87
CA SER A 243 11.06 11.13 -18.24
C SER A 243 10.22 12.28 -18.83
N ALA A 244 10.31 12.47 -20.13
CA ALA A 244 9.55 13.50 -20.84
C ALA A 244 8.90 12.92 -22.09
N GLY A 245 7.65 13.34 -22.36
CA GLY A 245 6.91 12.98 -23.57
C GLY A 245 6.64 11.49 -23.75
N PRO A 246 5.88 10.82 -22.84
CA PRO A 246 5.21 11.30 -21.63
C PRO A 246 6.05 11.15 -20.33
N ALA A 247 5.68 11.87 -19.29
CA ALA A 247 6.29 11.87 -17.95
C ALA A 247 5.86 10.64 -17.12
N VAL A 248 6.18 9.45 -17.61
CA VAL A 248 5.91 8.15 -16.96
C VAL A 248 7.12 7.24 -17.16
N SER A 249 7.27 6.23 -16.30
CA SER A 249 8.28 5.19 -16.51
C SER A 249 8.04 4.43 -17.81
N SER A 250 9.13 3.97 -18.45
CA SER A 250 9.09 3.34 -19.78
C SER A 250 8.13 2.15 -19.88
N ILE A 251 7.90 1.43 -18.79
CA ILE A 251 6.92 0.33 -18.73
C ILE A 251 5.50 0.78 -19.10
N PHE A 252 5.13 2.04 -18.84
CA PHE A 252 3.86 2.62 -19.24
C PHE A 252 3.86 3.18 -20.67
N ASN A 253 5.03 3.36 -21.30
CA ASN A 253 5.20 3.88 -22.65
C ASN A 253 6.30 3.13 -23.43
N THR A 254 6.01 1.89 -23.81
CA THR A 254 6.92 0.96 -24.50
C THR A 254 6.24 0.29 -25.70
N ALA A 255 7.02 0.04 -26.75
CA ALA A 255 6.61 -0.69 -27.96
C ALA A 255 5.37 -0.12 -28.68
N CYS A 256 5.21 1.21 -28.65
CA CYS A 256 4.06 1.89 -29.24
C CYS A 256 4.08 1.89 -30.78
N ALA A 257 3.37 0.92 -31.37
CA ALA A 257 3.20 0.76 -32.80
C ALA A 257 1.70 0.61 -33.18
N PRO A 258 1.28 0.95 -34.42
CA PRO A 258 -0.13 0.99 -34.82
C PRO A 258 -0.95 -0.30 -34.59
N SER A 259 -0.30 -1.46 -34.52
CA SER A 259 -0.95 -2.76 -34.31
C SER A 259 -0.74 -3.33 -32.91
N CYS A 260 -0.14 -2.57 -31.99
CA CYS A 260 0.17 -3.08 -30.67
C CYS A 260 -1.11 -3.21 -29.83
N THR A 261 -1.21 -4.31 -29.09
CA THR A 261 -2.26 -4.59 -28.09
C THR A 261 -1.70 -4.43 -26.69
N VAL A 262 -2.57 -4.41 -25.68
CA VAL A 262 -2.20 -4.36 -24.25
C VAL A 262 -1.26 -5.50 -23.82
N LEU A 263 -1.25 -6.62 -24.53
CA LEU A 263 -0.33 -7.74 -24.29
C LEU A 263 1.08 -7.49 -24.82
N THR A 264 1.24 -6.57 -25.77
CA THR A 264 2.48 -6.36 -26.52
C THR A 264 3.11 -4.97 -26.33
N CYS A 265 2.35 -4.01 -25.81
CA CYS A 265 2.79 -2.64 -25.57
C CYS A 265 2.04 -2.03 -24.38
N SER A 266 2.57 -0.92 -23.87
CA SER A 266 1.80 0.03 -23.08
C SER A 266 2.10 1.42 -23.61
N CYS A 267 1.09 2.23 -23.87
CA CYS A 267 1.24 3.53 -24.50
C CYS A 267 0.50 4.61 -23.74
N THR A 268 1.23 5.50 -23.09
CA THR A 268 0.65 6.68 -22.45
C THR A 268 0.56 7.82 -23.45
N GLN A 269 -0.60 8.45 -23.56
CA GLN A 269 -0.72 9.72 -24.28
C GLN A 269 -0.18 10.86 -23.43
N SER A 270 0.55 11.78 -24.07
CA SER A 270 0.99 13.02 -23.44
C SER A 270 -0.20 13.99 -23.33
N GLY A 271 -0.84 14.04 -22.16
CA GLY A 271 -1.94 14.95 -21.88
C GLY A 271 -2.65 14.63 -20.56
N ARG A 272 -3.83 15.23 -20.35
CA ARG A 272 -4.59 15.13 -19.10
C ARG A 272 -5.38 13.83 -18.98
N TYR A 273 -5.32 13.22 -17.81
CA TYR A 273 -6.07 12.03 -17.43
C TYR A 273 -7.02 12.38 -16.31
N TRP A 274 -8.29 12.02 -16.47
CA TRP A 274 -9.29 12.24 -15.44
C TRP A 274 -8.99 11.39 -14.19
N SER A 275 -9.15 12.01 -13.02
CA SER A 275 -9.26 11.30 -11.75
C SER A 275 -10.71 11.22 -11.29
N SER A 276 -11.00 10.32 -10.35
CA SER A 276 -12.28 10.27 -9.63
C SER A 276 -12.45 11.41 -8.61
N THR A 277 -11.42 12.26 -8.43
CA THR A 277 -11.40 13.27 -7.37
C THR A 277 -12.09 14.57 -7.80
N THR A 278 -13.14 14.96 -7.09
CA THR A 278 -13.91 16.20 -7.34
C THR A 278 -13.29 17.41 -6.63
N TYR A 279 -13.35 18.57 -7.28
CA TYR A 279 -13.07 19.90 -6.70
C TYR A 279 -14.31 20.79 -6.85
N GLY A 280 -15.25 20.68 -5.92
CA GLY A 280 -16.55 21.38 -6.02
C GLY A 280 -17.31 20.97 -7.29
N VAL A 281 -17.51 21.93 -8.21
CA VAL A 281 -18.16 21.68 -9.53
C VAL A 281 -17.18 21.21 -10.61
N LEU A 282 -15.88 21.17 -10.31
CA LEU A 282 -14.79 20.76 -11.21
C LEU A 282 -14.27 19.37 -10.81
N ALA A 283 -13.38 18.80 -11.62
CA ALA A 283 -12.68 17.55 -11.29
C ALA A 283 -11.17 17.71 -11.46
N TRP A 284 -10.40 16.98 -10.64
CA TRP A 284 -8.94 16.91 -10.75
C TRP A 284 -8.51 15.95 -11.86
N SER A 285 -7.35 16.24 -12.44
CA SER A 285 -6.69 15.45 -13.46
C SER A 285 -5.17 15.49 -13.26
N VAL A 286 -4.45 14.58 -13.91
CA VAL A 286 -2.98 14.60 -13.98
C VAL A 286 -2.57 14.67 -15.45
N ASP A 287 -1.70 15.61 -15.78
CA ASP A 287 -1.16 15.83 -17.12
C ASP A 287 0.17 15.09 -17.30
N PHE A 288 0.15 13.96 -18.01
CA PHE A 288 1.37 13.20 -18.28
C PHE A 288 2.29 13.85 -19.32
N ALA A 289 2.02 15.06 -19.80
CA ALA A 289 3.03 15.83 -20.53
C ALA A 289 4.20 16.24 -19.64
N ASN A 290 3.94 16.55 -18.36
CA ASN A 290 4.93 17.12 -17.45
C ASN A 290 4.67 16.83 -15.95
N GLY A 291 3.66 16.03 -15.61
CA GLY A 291 3.30 15.72 -14.23
C GLY A 291 2.52 16.82 -13.50
N PHE A 292 1.98 17.80 -14.23
CA PHE A 292 1.13 18.84 -13.66
C PHE A 292 -0.21 18.26 -13.19
N VAL A 293 -0.75 18.76 -12.07
CA VAL A 293 -2.01 18.29 -11.48
C VAL A 293 -3.07 19.39 -11.52
N PRO A 294 -3.75 19.60 -12.67
CA PRO A 294 -4.82 20.61 -12.77
C PRO A 294 -6.19 20.08 -12.34
N PHE A 295 -7.11 21.01 -12.10
CA PHE A 295 -8.54 20.75 -12.16
C PHE A 295 -9.17 21.41 -13.39
N ALA A 296 -10.28 20.87 -13.88
CA ALA A 296 -11.00 21.39 -15.04
C ALA A 296 -12.52 21.14 -14.96
N SER A 297 -13.26 21.79 -15.86
CA SER A 297 -14.71 21.54 -16.01
C SER A 297 -14.97 20.07 -16.29
N LYS A 298 -15.98 19.49 -15.63
CA LYS A 298 -16.35 18.08 -15.79
C LYS A 298 -16.81 17.72 -17.22
N THR A 299 -17.07 18.73 -18.04
CA THR A 299 -17.52 18.59 -19.44
C THR A 299 -16.40 18.59 -20.48
N ILE A 300 -15.13 18.78 -20.09
CA ILE A 300 -14.02 18.67 -21.07
C ILE A 300 -13.68 17.20 -21.32
N ILE A 301 -13.27 16.89 -22.55
CA ILE A 301 -12.79 15.56 -22.93
C ILE A 301 -11.32 15.40 -22.54
N THR A 302 -11.00 14.35 -21.78
CA THR A 302 -9.62 14.01 -21.42
C THR A 302 -9.41 12.50 -21.40
N TYR A 303 -8.17 12.03 -21.28
CA TYR A 303 -7.81 10.62 -21.32
C TYR A 303 -8.18 9.89 -20.03
N VAL A 304 -8.11 8.56 -20.08
CA VAL A 304 -8.46 7.66 -18.97
C VAL A 304 -7.47 6.51 -18.85
N ARG A 305 -7.31 6.02 -17.62
CA ARG A 305 -6.58 4.79 -17.30
C ARG A 305 -7.20 4.18 -16.05
N ALA A 306 -7.45 2.88 -16.07
CA ALA A 306 -8.08 2.20 -14.95
C ALA A 306 -7.02 1.72 -13.96
N VAL A 307 -7.41 1.65 -12.70
CA VAL A 307 -6.62 1.07 -11.62
C VAL A 307 -7.51 0.14 -10.80
N ARG A 308 -6.90 -0.85 -10.14
CA ARG A 308 -7.55 -1.72 -9.16
C ARG A 308 -6.58 -2.10 -8.04
N GLY A 309 -7.11 -2.73 -7.00
CA GLY A 309 -6.33 -3.12 -5.83
C GLY A 309 -5.77 -1.91 -5.07
N GLY A 310 -4.58 -2.10 -4.51
CA GLY A 310 -3.98 -1.25 -3.49
C GLY A 310 -4.16 -1.83 -2.08
N LEU A 311 -3.28 -1.43 -1.16
CA LEU A 311 -3.36 -1.75 0.27
C LEU A 311 -4.45 -0.94 0.99
#